data_AF-W5SBD1-F1
#
_entry.id   AF-W5SBD1-F1
#
_cell.length_a   1.000
_cell.length_b   1.000
_cell.length_c   1.000
_cell.angle_alpha   90.00
_cell.angle_beta   90.00
_cell.angle_gamma   90.00
#
_symmetry.space_group_name_H-M   'P 1'
#
loop_
_entity.id
_entity.type
_entity.pdbx_description
1 polymer ?
#
loop_
_entity_poly.entity_id
_entity_poly.type
_entity_poly.pdbx_seq_one_letter_code
_entity_poly.pdbx_strand_id
1 'polypeptide(L)'
;MQSIVRLKGVRLVRYKLKILTKFQTYGYILRDISMYDWDSILGFDASQETLRRELNSLPVLKRISSLMISQSFFDEFYEIISTNREHSFLYKYQLPTIFFAVQYSLVEKIAGFKEPSLVYVESAQDANGTFIKYPHIDDRWNYKDLVSG
;
A
#
# COMPACT_ATOMS: atom_id res chain seq x y z
N MET A 1 -8.90 26.88 11.47
CA MET A 1 -9.01 25.60 10.75
C MET A 1 -8.19 25.76 9.47
N GLN A 2 -6.94 25.29 9.46
CA GLN A 2 -6.02 25.54 8.34
C GLN A 2 -6.34 24.62 7.15
N SER A 3 -6.37 25.24 5.97
CA SER A 3 -6.67 24.68 4.67
C SER A 3 -5.71 23.54 4.29
N ILE A 4 -6.23 22.32 4.13
CA ILE A 4 -5.48 21.20 3.52
C ILE A 4 -5.98 20.99 2.08
N VAL A 5 -5.98 22.03 1.25
CA VAL A 5 -6.13 21.84 -0.19
C VAL A 5 -5.39 22.95 -0.92
N ARG A 6 -4.08 22.78 -1.16
CA ARG A 6 -3.40 23.52 -2.23
C ARG A 6 -2.29 22.69 -2.87
N LEU A 7 -2.45 22.52 -4.18
CA LEU A 7 -1.44 22.24 -5.21
C LEU A 7 -0.99 20.77 -5.40
N LYS A 8 -1.82 19.94 -6.04
CA LYS A 8 -1.26 18.86 -6.91
C LYS A 8 -0.90 19.47 -8.28
N GLY A 9 0.21 20.21 -8.29
CA GLY A 9 1.09 20.28 -9.46
C GLY A 9 2.32 19.43 -9.16
N VAL A 10 2.14 18.11 -9.03
CA VAL A 10 3.18 17.24 -8.43
C VAL A 10 3.22 15.93 -9.21
N ARG A 11 4.40 15.57 -9.72
CA ARG A 11 4.71 14.29 -10.36
C ARG A 11 4.06 13.13 -9.59
N LEU A 12 3.41 12.23 -10.31
CA LEU A 12 2.90 10.96 -9.78
C LEU A 12 4.08 10.18 -9.19
N VAL A 13 4.11 10.01 -7.87
CA VAL A 13 5.17 9.27 -7.18
C VAL A 13 4.81 7.79 -7.25
N ARG A 14 5.73 6.97 -7.76
CA ARG A 14 5.56 5.53 -7.83
C ARG A 14 6.33 4.84 -6.72
N TYR A 15 5.81 3.70 -6.28
CA TYR A 15 6.40 2.92 -5.20
C TYR A 15 6.53 1.45 -5.62
N LYS A 16 7.51 0.73 -5.09
CA LYS A 16 7.55 -0.75 -5.22
C LYS A 16 6.93 -1.37 -3.98
N LEU A 17 5.79 -2.02 -4.13
CA LEU A 17 5.21 -2.89 -3.11
C LEU A 17 5.84 -4.28 -3.22
N LYS A 18 6.11 -4.88 -2.07
CA LYS A 18 6.58 -6.25 -1.92
C LYS A 18 5.60 -7.04 -1.07
N ILE A 19 5.40 -8.29 -1.46
CA ILE A 19 4.63 -9.27 -0.70
C ILE A 19 5.50 -10.52 -0.52
N LEU A 20 5.92 -10.76 0.71
CA LEU A 20 6.76 -11.89 1.09
C LEU A 20 5.88 -13.12 1.33
N THR A 21 6.23 -14.23 0.71
CA THR A 21 5.64 -15.53 1.02
C THR A 21 6.74 -16.54 1.33
N LYS A 22 6.35 -17.73 1.77
CA LYS A 22 7.30 -18.83 2.05
C LYS A 22 8.19 -19.18 0.85
N PHE A 23 7.63 -19.10 -0.36
CA PHE A 23 8.27 -19.61 -1.57
C PHE A 23 8.91 -18.52 -2.42
N GLN A 24 8.33 -17.32 -2.43
CA GLN A 24 8.78 -16.22 -3.27
C GLN A 24 8.37 -14.86 -2.73
N THR A 25 8.96 -13.81 -3.30
CA THR A 25 8.56 -12.42 -3.07
C THR A 25 7.90 -11.87 -4.32
N TYR A 26 6.65 -11.44 -4.20
CA TYR A 26 5.93 -10.75 -5.28
C TYR A 26 6.25 -9.26 -5.24
N GLY A 27 6.34 -8.62 -6.41
CA GLY A 27 6.65 -7.20 -6.54
C GLY A 27 5.69 -6.49 -7.47
N TYR A 28 5.18 -5.34 -7.04
CA TYR A 28 4.20 -4.54 -7.78
C TYR A 28 4.60 -3.06 -7.80
N ILE A 29 4.25 -2.35 -8.88
CA ILE A 29 4.39 -0.91 -8.94
C ILE A 29 3.09 -0.27 -8.49
N LEU A 30 3.13 0.46 -7.37
CA LEU A 30 2.02 1.31 -6.93
C LEU A 30 2.17 2.69 -7.53
N ARG A 31 1.04 3.23 -7.93
CA ARG A 31 0.86 4.58 -8.45
C ARG A 31 -0.16 5.27 -7.57
N ASP A 32 0.04 6.56 -7.29
CA ASP A 32 -1.07 7.35 -6.77
C ASP A 32 -2.15 7.51 -7.85
N ILE A 33 -3.39 7.73 -7.41
CA ILE A 33 -4.52 7.96 -8.30
C ILE A 33 -4.96 9.42 -8.20
N SER A 34 -5.75 9.87 -9.17
CA SER A 34 -6.26 11.25 -9.13
C SER A 34 -7.13 11.45 -7.89
N MET A 35 -7.16 12.68 -7.36
CA MET A 35 -8.08 13.00 -6.25
C MET A 35 -9.53 12.75 -6.66
N TYR A 36 -9.87 12.96 -7.94
CA TYR A 36 -11.20 12.67 -8.47
C TYR A 36 -11.56 11.17 -8.39
N ASP A 37 -10.63 10.28 -8.78
CA ASP A 37 -10.85 8.83 -8.67
C ASP A 37 -10.98 8.42 -7.21
N TRP A 38 -10.17 9.00 -6.34
CA TRP A 38 -10.21 8.75 -4.89
C TRP A 38 -11.54 9.19 -4.28
N ASP A 39 -11.99 10.42 -4.58
CA ASP A 39 -13.26 10.99 -4.11
C ASP A 39 -14.47 10.24 -4.69
N SER A 40 -14.38 9.72 -5.92
CA SER A 40 -15.42 8.87 -6.52
C SER A 40 -15.58 7.52 -5.80
N ILE A 41 -14.55 7.08 -5.07
CA ILE A 41 -14.57 5.82 -4.32
C ILE A 41 -14.99 6.05 -2.87
N LEU A 42 -14.43 7.06 -2.20
CA LEU A 42 -14.61 7.27 -0.76
C LEU A 42 -15.63 8.35 -0.41
N GLY A 43 -16.01 9.19 -1.37
CA GLY A 43 -16.84 10.39 -1.17
C GLY A 43 -16.00 11.63 -0.89
N PHE A 44 -16.50 12.79 -1.33
CA PHE A 44 -15.79 14.08 -1.32
C PHE A 44 -15.49 14.63 0.09
N ASP A 45 -16.24 14.20 1.11
CA ASP A 45 -16.10 14.66 2.51
C ASP A 45 -16.12 13.48 3.49
N ALA A 46 -15.39 12.42 3.13
CA ALA A 46 -15.32 11.21 3.95
C ALA A 46 -14.71 11.52 5.33
N SER A 47 -15.50 11.33 6.38
CA SER A 47 -14.98 11.39 7.75
C SER A 47 -13.89 10.35 7.99
N GLN A 48 -13.08 10.51 9.05
CA GLN A 48 -12.09 9.50 9.45
C GLN A 48 -12.72 8.11 9.68
N GLU A 49 -13.94 8.07 10.22
CA GLU A 49 -14.68 6.82 10.40
C GLU A 49 -15.11 6.21 9.06
N THR A 50 -15.58 7.04 8.13
CA THR A 50 -15.92 6.62 6.76
C THR A 50 -14.69 6.05 6.07
N LEU A 51 -13.56 6.77 6.12
CA LEU A 51 -12.29 6.31 5.56
C LEU A 51 -11.88 4.95 6.14
N ARG A 52 -11.95 4.79 7.46
CA ARG A 52 -11.63 3.52 8.13
C ARG A 52 -12.57 2.40 7.68
N ARG A 53 -13.88 2.65 7.58
CA ARG A 53 -14.85 1.63 7.17
C ARG A 53 -14.65 1.22 5.71
N GLU A 54 -14.57 2.19 4.81
CA GLU A 54 -14.45 1.94 3.37
C GLU A 54 -13.11 1.30 3.01
N LEU A 55 -12.00 1.69 3.64
CA LEU A 55 -10.71 1.04 3.41
C LEU A 55 -10.65 -0.41 3.94
N ASN A 56 -11.58 -0.82 4.80
CA ASN A 56 -11.75 -2.23 5.18
C ASN A 56 -12.80 -2.96 4.32
N SER A 57 -13.49 -2.25 3.41
CA SER A 57 -14.48 -2.82 2.52
C SER A 57 -13.82 -3.52 1.33
N LEU A 58 -14.17 -4.78 1.13
CA LEU A 58 -13.62 -5.61 0.07
C LEU A 58 -13.82 -5.03 -1.34
N PRO A 59 -15.05 -4.62 -1.73
CA PRO A 59 -15.30 -3.97 -3.01
C PRO A 59 -14.47 -2.70 -3.21
N VAL A 60 -14.29 -1.90 -2.15
CA VAL A 60 -13.50 -0.66 -2.20
C VAL A 60 -12.03 -0.96 -2.41
N LEU A 61 -11.46 -1.90 -1.66
CA LEU A 61 -10.06 -2.31 -1.84
C LEU A 61 -9.78 -2.87 -3.23
N LYS A 62 -10.71 -3.66 -3.79
CA LYS A 62 -10.60 -4.15 -5.16
C LYS A 62 -10.57 -2.99 -6.16
N ARG A 63 -11.42 -1.97 -5.98
CA ARG A 63 -11.46 -0.79 -6.86
C ARG A 63 -10.21 0.07 -6.73
N ILE A 64 -9.76 0.35 -5.52
CA ILE A 64 -8.54 1.15 -5.25
C ILE A 64 -7.32 0.44 -5.84
N SER A 65 -7.13 -0.84 -5.53
CA SER A 65 -5.98 -1.60 -6.02
C SER A 65 -5.97 -1.74 -7.55
N SER A 66 -7.13 -1.85 -8.19
CA SER A 66 -7.26 -1.87 -9.64
C SER A 66 -6.71 -0.60 -10.30
N LEU A 67 -6.90 0.54 -9.65
CA LEU A 67 -6.42 1.84 -10.14
C LEU A 67 -4.97 2.11 -9.78
N MET A 68 -4.54 1.70 -8.58
CA MET A 68 -3.18 1.94 -8.09
C MET A 68 -2.14 0.97 -8.66
N ILE A 69 -2.55 -0.26 -9.02
CA ILE A 69 -1.64 -1.35 -9.40
C ILE A 69 -2.06 -1.97 -10.75
N SER A 70 -3.09 -2.80 -10.73
CA SER A 70 -3.64 -3.52 -11.89
C SER A 70 -4.99 -4.14 -11.53
N GLN A 71 -5.83 -4.39 -12.54
CA GLN A 71 -7.15 -4.99 -12.35
C GLN A 71 -7.10 -6.40 -11.73
N SER A 72 -6.04 -7.17 -12.00
CA SER A 72 -5.86 -8.53 -11.50
C SER A 72 -5.25 -8.60 -10.10
N PHE A 73 -4.61 -7.52 -9.63
CA PHE A 73 -3.82 -7.53 -8.40
C PHE A 73 -4.60 -8.06 -7.20
N PHE A 74 -5.86 -7.64 -7.05
CA PHE A 74 -6.63 -8.01 -5.86
C PHE A 74 -6.95 -9.50 -5.82
N ASP A 75 -7.23 -10.09 -6.97
CA ASP A 75 -7.52 -11.51 -7.09
C ASP A 75 -6.23 -12.32 -6.83
N GLU A 76 -5.10 -11.90 -7.40
CA GLU A 76 -3.76 -12.46 -7.11
C GLU A 76 -3.40 -12.35 -5.62
N PHE A 77 -3.67 -11.20 -4.99
CA PHE A 77 -3.43 -10.98 -3.57
C PHE A 77 -4.27 -11.93 -2.70
N TYR A 78 -5.51 -12.20 -3.11
CA TYR A 78 -6.37 -13.17 -2.45
C TYR A 78 -5.85 -14.60 -2.55
N GLU A 79 -5.31 -14.99 -3.71
CA GLU A 79 -4.66 -16.28 -3.90
C GLU A 79 -3.41 -16.41 -3.00
N ILE A 80 -2.60 -15.36 -2.91
CA ILE A 80 -1.44 -15.31 -2.00
C ILE A 80 -1.89 -15.49 -0.55
N ILE A 81 -2.94 -14.81 -0.11
CA ILE A 81 -3.46 -14.95 1.26
C ILE A 81 -4.00 -16.37 1.49
N SER A 82 -4.74 -16.92 0.52
CA SER A 82 -5.36 -18.24 0.62
C SER A 82 -4.30 -19.35 0.79
N THR A 83 -3.18 -19.23 0.06
CA THR A 83 -2.05 -20.16 0.14
C THR A 83 -1.20 -19.99 1.41
N ASN A 84 -1.30 -18.85 2.10
CA ASN A 84 -0.60 -18.53 3.35
C ASN A 84 -1.57 -18.30 4.52
N ARG A 85 -2.66 -19.08 4.57
CA ARG A 85 -3.83 -18.84 5.43
C ARG A 85 -3.50 -18.66 6.91
N GLU A 86 -2.54 -19.43 7.42
CA GLU A 86 -2.06 -19.39 8.82
C GLU A 86 -1.63 -17.98 9.25
N HIS A 87 -0.99 -17.25 8.36
CA HIS A 87 -0.50 -15.89 8.62
C HIS A 87 -1.32 -14.82 7.89
N SER A 88 -2.53 -15.16 7.42
CA SER A 88 -3.36 -14.27 6.60
C SER A 88 -3.61 -12.88 7.23
N PHE A 89 -3.61 -12.79 8.56
CA PHE A 89 -3.76 -11.53 9.28
C PHE A 89 -2.58 -10.57 9.03
N LEU A 90 -1.34 -11.07 8.96
CA LEU A 90 -0.15 -10.26 8.70
C LEU A 90 -0.16 -9.59 7.32
N TYR A 91 -0.87 -10.18 6.36
CA TYR A 91 -1.04 -9.60 5.02
C TYR A 91 -2.18 -8.55 4.98
N LYS A 92 -3.31 -8.86 5.61
CA LYS A 92 -4.56 -8.10 5.45
C LYS A 92 -4.49 -6.67 5.99
N TYR A 93 -3.79 -6.45 7.10
CA TYR A 93 -3.81 -5.14 7.76
C TYR A 93 -3.00 -4.06 7.05
N GLN A 94 -1.99 -4.45 6.26
CA GLN A 94 -1.04 -3.48 5.71
C GLN A 94 -1.51 -2.84 4.42
N LEU A 95 -2.23 -3.60 3.58
CA LEU A 95 -2.58 -3.14 2.25
C LEU A 95 -3.45 -1.86 2.26
N PRO A 96 -4.52 -1.73 3.07
CA PRO A 96 -5.32 -0.51 3.12
C PRO A 96 -4.51 0.70 3.60
N THR A 97 -3.66 0.50 4.61
CA THR A 97 -2.78 1.53 5.17
C THR A 97 -1.79 2.02 4.14
N ILE A 98 -1.20 1.10 3.34
CA ILE A 98 -0.26 1.44 2.26
C ILE A 98 -0.96 2.25 1.17
N PHE A 99 -2.15 1.85 0.73
CA PHE A 99 -2.91 2.61 -0.27
C PHE A 99 -3.19 4.03 0.18
N PHE A 100 -3.67 4.19 1.41
CA PHE A 100 -3.88 5.51 2.02
C PHE A 100 -2.58 6.32 2.07
N ALA A 101 -1.50 5.72 2.58
CA ALA A 101 -0.23 6.41 2.72
C ALA A 101 0.38 6.85 1.39
N VAL A 102 0.27 6.02 0.35
CA VAL A 102 0.72 6.36 -1.01
C VAL A 102 -0.09 7.53 -1.55
N GLN A 103 -1.43 7.49 -1.43
CA GLN A 103 -2.30 8.56 -1.94
C GLN A 103 -1.96 9.93 -1.34
N TYR A 104 -1.67 9.97 -0.04
CA TYR A 104 -1.39 11.20 0.71
C TYR A 104 0.10 11.49 0.90
N SER A 105 1.00 10.75 0.24
CA SER A 105 2.46 10.91 0.37
C SER A 105 2.94 10.88 1.84
N LEU A 106 2.44 9.89 2.59
CA LEU A 106 2.70 9.66 4.02
C LEU A 106 3.58 8.43 4.28
N VAL A 107 4.01 7.70 3.25
CA VAL A 107 4.74 6.42 3.40
C VAL A 107 5.93 6.54 4.37
N GLU A 108 6.74 7.58 4.26
CA GLU A 108 7.91 7.79 5.14
C GLU A 108 7.57 8.36 6.53
N LYS A 109 6.33 8.83 6.70
CA LYS A 109 5.86 9.54 7.90
C LYS A 109 5.13 8.61 8.89
N ILE A 110 4.63 7.47 8.41
CA ILE A 110 3.94 6.49 9.27
C ILE A 110 4.99 5.60 9.94
N ALA A 111 5.07 5.66 11.28
CA ALA A 111 6.10 4.95 12.04
C ALA A 111 6.10 3.43 11.80
N GLY A 112 4.93 2.80 11.76
CA GLY A 112 4.79 1.34 11.54
C GLY A 112 5.26 0.85 10.17
N PHE A 113 5.53 1.74 9.21
CA PHE A 113 6.10 1.33 7.91
C PHE A 113 7.61 1.14 7.95
N LYS A 114 8.28 1.54 9.03
CA LYS A 114 9.70 1.29 9.23
C LYS A 114 9.97 -0.06 9.91
N GLU A 115 8.91 -0.80 10.26
CA GLU A 115 8.99 -2.10 10.91
C GLU A 115 8.85 -3.24 9.88
N PRO A 116 9.55 -4.38 10.09
CA PRO A 116 9.43 -5.53 9.21
C PRO A 116 7.98 -5.99 9.03
N SER A 117 7.57 -6.27 7.79
CA SER A 117 6.23 -6.75 7.49
C SER A 117 6.17 -7.63 6.24
N LEU A 118 5.18 -8.53 6.16
CA LEU A 118 4.99 -9.41 4.99
C LEU A 118 4.51 -8.63 3.76
N VAL A 119 3.88 -7.47 3.95
CA VAL A 119 3.44 -6.58 2.88
C VAL A 119 4.01 -5.19 3.16
N TYR A 120 4.85 -4.68 2.27
CA TYR A 120 5.56 -3.43 2.52
C TYR A 120 5.99 -2.67 1.27
N VAL A 121 6.33 -1.40 1.43
CA VAL A 121 6.89 -0.57 0.36
C VAL A 121 8.41 -0.60 0.43
N GLU A 122 9.07 -1.16 -0.60
CA GLU A 122 10.52 -1.29 -0.66
C GLU A 122 11.23 0.02 -1.06
N SER A 123 10.64 0.74 -2.01
CA SER A 123 11.29 1.91 -2.62
C SER A 123 10.28 2.91 -3.14
N ALA A 124 10.72 4.17 -3.25
CA ALA A 124 10.02 5.24 -3.94
C ALA A 124 10.79 5.65 -5.20
N GLN A 125 10.06 6.09 -6.22
CA GLN A 125 10.64 6.61 -7.46
C GLN A 125 11.08 8.06 -7.27
N ASP A 126 12.34 8.35 -7.61
CA ASP A 126 12.89 9.70 -7.59
C ASP A 126 12.43 10.55 -8.79
N ALA A 127 12.91 11.79 -8.83
CA ALA A 127 12.65 12.71 -9.92
C ALA A 127 13.20 12.25 -11.29
N ASN A 128 14.10 11.26 -11.33
CA ASN A 128 14.69 10.73 -12.56
C ASN A 128 14.02 9.43 -13.00
N GLY A 129 13.01 8.95 -12.27
CA GLY A 129 12.36 7.68 -12.56
C GLY A 129 13.06 6.46 -11.95
N THR A 130 14.09 6.67 -11.14
CA THR A 130 14.88 5.62 -10.48
C THR A 130 14.25 5.26 -9.14
N PHE A 131 14.12 3.97 -8.86
CA PHE A 131 13.60 3.51 -7.57
C PHE A 131 14.71 3.45 -6.51
N ILE A 132 14.56 4.24 -5.45
CA ILE A 132 15.49 4.33 -4.33
C ILE A 132 14.94 3.50 -3.18
N LYS A 133 15.67 2.43 -2.80
CA LYS A 133 15.31 1.56 -1.67
C LYS A 133 15.38 2.32 -0.35
N TYR A 134 14.41 2.10 0.52
CA TYR A 134 14.43 2.71 1.84
C TYR A 134 15.53 2.10 2.72
N PRO A 135 16.28 2.93 3.48
CA PRO A 135 17.46 2.49 4.23
C PRO A 135 17.14 1.57 5.42
N HIS A 136 15.91 1.59 5.93
CA HIS A 136 15.48 0.76 7.06
C HIS A 136 15.16 -0.69 6.66
N ILE A 137 15.16 -1.00 5.36
CA ILE A 137 14.83 -2.33 4.85
C ILE A 137 16.12 -3.16 4.74
N ASP A 138 16.30 -4.02 5.72
CA ASP A 138 17.46 -4.91 5.88
C ASP A 138 17.08 -6.39 5.67
N ASP A 139 18.03 -7.29 5.95
CA ASP A 139 17.87 -8.73 5.71
C ASP A 139 16.79 -9.39 6.57
N ARG A 140 16.32 -8.76 7.65
CA ARG A 140 15.23 -9.28 8.52
C ARG A 140 13.87 -9.22 7.82
N TRP A 141 13.76 -8.48 6.72
CA TRP A 141 12.55 -8.35 5.92
C TRP A 141 12.38 -9.55 4.99
N ASN A 142 12.34 -10.74 5.59
CA ASN A 142 12.11 -12.01 4.90
C ASN A 142 11.01 -12.81 5.61
N TYR A 143 10.39 -13.72 4.87
CA TYR A 143 9.25 -14.49 5.38
C TYR A 143 9.60 -15.27 6.65
N LYS A 144 10.76 -15.93 6.71
CA LYS A 144 11.13 -16.81 7.83
C LYS A 144 11.23 -16.04 9.13
N ASP A 145 11.94 -14.91 9.13
CA ASP A 145 12.12 -14.09 10.34
C ASP A 145 10.79 -13.48 10.81
N LEU A 146 9.89 -13.15 9.88
CA LEU A 146 8.60 -12.52 10.20
C LEU A 146 7.55 -13.48 10.75
N VAL A 147 7.61 -14.77 10.41
CA VAL A 147 6.63 -15.76 10.88
C VAL A 147 7.14 -16.67 11.99
N SER A 148 8.44 -16.63 12.28
CA SER A 148 9.07 -17.42 13.35
C SER A 148 9.26 -16.64 14.66
N GLY A 149 8.93 -15.34 14.66
CA GLY A 149 9.01 -14.45 15.81
C GLY A 149 7.82 -14.52 16.77
#